data_AF-A0A9P9YNR6-F1
#
_entry.id   AF-A0A9P9YNR6-F1
#
_cell.length_a   1.000
_cell.length_b   1.000
_cell.length_c   1.000
_cell.angle_alpha   90.00
_cell.angle_beta   90.00
_cell.angle_gamma   90.00
#
_symmetry.space_group_name_H-M   'P 1'
#
loop_
_entity.id
_entity.type
_entity.pdbx_description
1 polymer ?
#
loop_
_entity_poly.entity_id
_entity_poly.type
_entity_poly.pdbx_seq_one_letter_code
_entity_poly.pdbx_strand_id
1 'polypeptide(L)'
;MLMLKIYFLSVSMVLTIHRVDCQDSTQHVYADSDSQCEQLCLSKLERIEGEQRNILDWLENLQADRQIQLDAQLLQMELKKRVKSQQEEDFGPRLQSQMELLQTAMQSLQAKMEDQAAAQNKLEGAVKAVETSLQVLQEKIRFQNPDFSTKPASRVTIIPPGFERIGKGYYYIEHNIIVGWELARSTCNSFGGILATIRDEEELNFIQAKLRRDTHYWIGINDREIEGKFVSLASGEPHTFLKWAAHQPNNLDNQDCVTLHNGEMNDFSCPTEYYFICQVDNI
;
A
#
# COMPACT_ATOMS: atom_id res chain seq x y z
N MET A 1 -17.32 30.97 54.16
CA MET A 1 -18.40 30.74 55.15
C MET A 1 -18.32 29.39 55.87
N LEU A 2 -17.85 28.31 55.20
CA LEU A 2 -17.66 26.99 55.82
C LEU A 2 -16.46 26.95 56.79
N MET A 3 -15.33 27.58 56.42
CA MET A 3 -14.13 27.69 57.27
C MET A 3 -14.41 28.39 58.61
N LEU A 4 -15.23 29.45 58.61
CA LEU A 4 -15.61 30.16 59.84
C LEU A 4 -16.45 29.27 60.76
N LYS A 5 -17.37 28.46 60.21
CA LYS A 5 -18.21 27.55 60.98
C LYS A 5 -17.41 26.39 61.59
N ILE A 6 -16.40 25.87 60.88
CA ILE A 6 -15.50 24.83 61.39
C ILE A 6 -14.60 25.38 62.49
N TYR A 7 -14.07 26.60 62.30
CA TYR A 7 -13.30 27.31 63.33
C TYR A 7 -14.14 27.53 64.60
N PHE A 8 -15.37 28.03 64.48
CA PHE A 8 -16.27 28.21 65.63
C PHE A 8 -16.69 26.88 66.29
N LEU A 9 -16.88 25.79 65.52
CA LEU A 9 -17.14 24.46 66.08
C LEU A 9 -15.93 23.91 66.83
N SER A 10 -14.72 24.13 66.33
CA SER A 10 -13.48 23.72 67.00
C SER A 10 -13.19 24.53 68.27
N VAL A 11 -13.39 25.85 68.23
CA VAL A 11 -13.26 26.72 69.42
C VAL A 11 -14.35 26.38 70.46
N SER A 12 -15.57 26.07 70.03
CA SER A 12 -16.64 25.60 70.93
C SER A 12 -16.30 24.24 71.56
N MET A 13 -15.72 23.31 70.79
CA MET A 13 -15.27 22.01 71.30
C MET A 13 -14.11 22.18 72.30
N VAL A 14 -13.18 23.11 72.05
CA VAL A 14 -12.09 23.49 72.98
C VAL A 14 -12.62 24.17 74.25
N LEU A 15 -13.64 25.04 74.16
CA LEU A 15 -14.27 25.68 75.32
C LEU A 15 -15.11 24.72 76.17
N THR A 16 -15.58 23.61 75.60
CA THR A 16 -16.32 22.58 76.34
C THR A 16 -15.38 21.61 77.10
N ILE A 17 -14.08 21.62 76.80
CA ILE A 17 -13.05 20.77 77.44
C ILE A 17 -12.68 21.24 78.87
N HIS A 18 -13.20 22.37 79.36
CA HIS A 18 -13.04 22.80 80.76
C HIS A 18 -13.80 21.94 81.80
N ARG A 19 -14.39 20.80 81.42
CA ARG A 19 -14.85 19.73 82.31
C ARG A 19 -14.50 18.34 81.75
N VAL A 20 -13.21 18.04 81.63
CA VAL A 20 -12.76 16.66 81.40
C VAL A 20 -12.32 16.10 82.75
N ASP A 21 -13.16 15.25 83.35
CA ASP A 21 -12.72 14.34 84.42
C ASP A 21 -11.67 13.38 83.82
N CYS A 22 -10.44 13.46 84.29
CA CYS A 22 -9.35 12.57 83.88
C CYS A 22 -9.58 11.16 84.48
N GLN A 23 -10.38 10.34 83.81
CA GLN A 23 -10.50 8.91 84.10
C GLN A 23 -10.30 8.11 82.81
N ASP A 24 -9.19 7.38 82.74
CA ASP A 24 -8.96 6.40 81.67
C ASP A 24 -9.76 5.12 81.99
N SER A 25 -10.14 4.40 80.93
CA SER A 25 -10.84 3.10 80.92
C SER A 25 -10.09 1.97 81.64
N THR A 26 -8.88 2.23 82.14
CA THR A 26 -8.11 1.34 83.01
C THR A 26 -7.86 2.10 84.33
N GLN A 27 -8.48 1.65 85.43
CA GLN A 27 -8.42 2.28 86.76
C GLN A 27 -6.98 2.37 87.31
N HIS A 28 -6.21 3.36 86.89
CA HIS A 28 -4.93 3.73 87.48
C HIS A 28 -4.98 5.18 87.95
N VAL A 29 -4.88 5.36 89.28
CA VAL A 29 -4.80 6.65 89.95
C VAL A 29 -3.33 7.05 90.03
N TYR A 30 -2.93 8.07 89.28
CA TYR A 30 -1.57 8.60 89.32
C TYR A 30 -1.38 9.53 90.54
N ALA A 31 -0.19 9.49 91.14
CA ALA A 31 0.12 10.12 92.44
C ALA A 31 0.51 11.61 92.37
N ASP A 32 0.38 12.27 91.20
CA ASP A 32 0.59 13.71 91.04
C ASP A 32 -0.39 14.21 89.96
N SER A 33 -1.56 14.69 90.38
CA SER A 33 -2.78 14.73 89.55
C SER A 33 -2.81 15.85 88.51
N ASP A 34 -2.08 16.94 88.73
CA ASP A 34 -2.30 18.16 87.95
C ASP A 34 -1.41 18.23 86.71
N SER A 35 -0.12 17.90 86.82
CA SER A 35 0.80 18.03 85.68
C SER A 35 0.62 16.93 84.62
N GLN A 36 0.20 15.73 85.04
CA GLN A 36 0.03 14.59 84.12
C GLN A 36 -1.27 14.67 83.32
N CYS A 37 -2.35 15.18 83.93
CA CYS A 37 -3.62 15.42 83.24
C CYS A 37 -3.49 16.60 82.25
N GLU A 38 -2.71 17.64 82.61
CA GLU A 38 -2.40 18.77 81.71
C GLU A 38 -1.61 18.32 80.47
N GLN A 39 -0.55 17.50 80.64
CA GLN A 39 0.21 16.95 79.52
C GLN A 39 -0.63 16.03 78.61
N LEU A 40 -1.53 15.22 79.19
CA LEU A 40 -2.42 14.37 78.41
C LEU A 40 -3.43 15.20 77.59
N CYS A 41 -4.01 16.24 78.18
CA CYS A 41 -4.90 17.17 77.47
C CYS A 41 -4.18 17.94 76.35
N LEU A 42 -2.97 18.43 76.61
CA LEU A 42 -2.13 19.10 75.60
C LEU A 42 -1.81 18.16 74.45
N SER A 43 -1.39 16.92 74.71
CA SER A 43 -1.09 15.94 73.65
C SER A 43 -2.31 15.61 72.77
N LYS A 44 -3.53 15.60 73.35
CA LYS A 44 -4.78 15.40 72.60
C LYS A 44 -5.13 16.63 71.76
N LEU A 45 -4.93 17.84 72.30
CA LEU A 45 -5.13 19.09 71.57
C LEU A 45 -4.15 19.23 70.41
N GLU A 46 -2.86 18.94 70.63
CA GLU A 46 -1.84 18.92 69.57
C GLU A 46 -2.17 17.92 68.47
N ARG A 47 -2.75 16.75 68.83
CA ARG A 47 -3.22 15.76 67.85
C ARG A 47 -4.39 16.28 67.02
N ILE A 48 -5.37 16.93 67.67
CA ILE A 48 -6.53 17.53 66.98
C ILE A 48 -6.07 18.67 66.06
N GLU A 49 -5.16 19.52 66.51
CA GLU A 49 -4.59 20.58 65.67
C GLU A 49 -3.80 20.00 64.48
N GLY A 50 -3.07 18.89 64.69
CA GLY A 50 -2.41 18.16 63.63
C GLY A 50 -3.39 17.61 62.59
N GLU A 51 -4.49 17.00 63.04
CA GLU A 51 -5.56 16.52 62.15
C GLU A 51 -6.23 17.68 61.39
N GLN A 52 -6.45 18.83 62.03
CA GLN A 52 -7.00 20.02 61.36
C GLN A 52 -6.08 20.60 60.30
N ARG A 53 -4.77 20.70 60.57
CA ARG A 53 -3.78 21.13 59.57
C ARG A 53 -3.78 20.21 58.35
N ASN A 54 -3.78 18.89 58.58
CA ASN A 54 -3.85 17.91 57.50
C ASN A 54 -5.12 18.06 56.64
N ILE A 55 -6.26 18.38 57.27
CA ILE A 55 -7.53 18.61 56.54
C ILE A 55 -7.48 19.91 55.73
N LEU A 56 -6.88 20.97 56.26
CA LEU A 56 -6.72 22.25 55.54
C LEU A 56 -5.80 22.09 54.33
N ASP A 57 -4.65 21.44 54.50
CA ASP A 57 -3.73 21.12 53.40
C ASP A 57 -4.42 20.25 52.34
N TRP A 58 -5.24 19.27 52.76
CA TRP A 58 -6.01 18.45 51.82
C TRP A 58 -7.03 19.28 51.03
N LEU A 59 -7.73 20.22 51.68
CA LEU A 59 -8.70 21.09 51.01
C LEU A 59 -8.04 22.07 50.03
N GLU A 60 -6.87 22.63 50.38
CA GLU A 60 -6.12 23.51 49.48
C GLU A 60 -5.62 22.76 48.24
N ASN A 61 -5.09 21.55 48.43
CA ASN A 61 -4.68 20.69 47.32
C ASN A 61 -5.87 20.32 46.41
N LEU A 62 -7.03 19.99 46.98
CA LEU A 62 -8.24 19.68 46.21
C LEU A 62 -8.74 20.88 45.38
N GLN A 63 -8.59 22.11 45.90
CA GLN A 63 -8.95 23.32 45.18
C GLN A 63 -7.95 23.64 44.06
N ALA A 64 -6.65 23.46 44.31
CA ALA A 64 -5.61 23.62 43.30
C ALA A 64 -5.79 22.63 42.14
N ASP A 65 -6.07 21.35 42.44
CA ASP A 65 -6.34 20.32 41.43
C ASP A 65 -7.53 20.67 40.55
N ARG A 66 -8.62 21.18 41.15
CA ARG A 66 -9.81 21.62 40.40
C ARG A 66 -9.51 22.81 39.48
N GLN A 67 -8.71 23.78 39.94
CA GLN A 67 -8.35 24.93 39.14
C GLN A 67 -7.48 24.53 37.95
N ILE A 68 -6.48 23.67 38.17
CA ILE A 68 -5.62 23.12 37.11
C ILE A 68 -6.48 22.39 36.06
N GLN A 69 -7.50 21.64 36.49
CA GLN A 69 -8.39 20.93 35.58
C GLN A 69 -9.25 21.87 34.72
N LEU A 70 -9.76 22.97 35.29
CA LEU A 70 -10.51 23.99 34.56
C LEU A 70 -9.63 24.74 33.57
N ASP A 71 -8.41 25.11 33.98
CA ASP A 71 -7.44 25.79 33.11
C ASP A 71 -7.01 24.88 31.94
N ALA A 72 -6.79 23.59 32.21
CA ALA A 72 -6.51 22.61 31.17
C ALA A 72 -7.68 22.47 30.17
N GLN A 73 -8.93 22.48 30.63
CA GLN A 73 -10.10 22.45 29.76
C GLN A 73 -10.22 23.70 28.88
N LEU A 74 -9.98 24.89 29.44
CA LEU A 74 -9.99 26.15 28.69
C LEU A 74 -8.90 26.15 27.62
N LEU A 75 -7.68 25.74 27.97
CA LEU A 75 -6.56 25.65 27.03
C LEU A 75 -6.86 24.66 25.89
N GLN A 76 -7.48 23.52 26.21
CA GLN A 76 -7.93 22.55 25.20
C GLN A 76 -8.99 23.14 24.25
N MET A 77 -9.94 23.92 24.76
CA MET A 77 -10.93 24.59 23.91
C MET A 77 -10.28 25.62 22.98
N GLU A 78 -9.35 26.42 23.48
CA GLU A 78 -8.62 27.41 22.67
C GLU A 78 -7.73 26.76 21.61
N LEU A 79 -7.01 25.69 21.97
CA LEU A 79 -6.21 24.90 21.03
C LEU A 79 -7.08 24.30 19.94
N LYS A 80 -8.22 23.67 20.29
CA LYS A 80 -9.17 23.13 19.31
C LYS A 80 -9.67 24.21 18.35
N LYS A 81 -9.96 25.41 18.86
CA LYS A 81 -10.39 26.53 18.03
C LYS A 81 -9.31 26.99 17.05
N ARG A 82 -8.06 27.11 17.52
CA ARG A 82 -6.90 27.49 16.69
C ARG A 82 -6.55 26.45 15.63
N VAL A 83 -6.60 25.17 15.97
CA VAL A 83 -6.38 24.07 15.01
C VAL A 83 -7.45 24.10 13.92
N LYS A 84 -8.72 24.30 14.31
CA LYS A 84 -9.82 24.38 13.35
C LYS A 84 -9.69 25.57 12.40
N SER A 85 -9.34 26.76 12.92
CA SER A 85 -9.13 27.93 12.07
C SER A 85 -7.92 27.75 11.14
N GLN A 86 -6.84 27.14 11.60
CA GLN A 86 -5.68 26.85 10.74
C GLN A 86 -5.99 25.84 9.64
N GLN A 87 -6.78 24.79 9.92
CA GLN A 87 -7.22 23.85 8.89
C GLN A 87 -8.12 24.51 7.84
N GLU A 88 -9.03 25.39 8.26
CA GLU A 88 -9.97 26.07 7.36
C GLU A 88 -9.30 27.19 6.54
N GLU A 89 -8.34 27.93 7.10
CA GLU A 89 -7.64 29.02 6.39
C GLU A 89 -6.57 28.54 5.40
N ASP A 90 -5.83 27.46 5.70
CA ASP A 90 -4.67 27.04 4.89
C ASP A 90 -4.96 25.80 4.02
N PHE A 91 -5.64 24.80 4.58
CA PHE A 91 -5.81 23.52 3.90
C PHE A 91 -7.01 23.51 2.94
N GLY A 92 -8.13 24.15 3.32
CA GLY A 92 -9.35 24.19 2.51
C GLY A 92 -9.14 24.81 1.12
N PRO A 93 -8.67 26.07 1.02
CA PRO A 93 -8.45 26.73 -0.26
C PRO A 93 -7.42 26.01 -1.14
N ARG A 94 -6.33 25.50 -0.52
CA ARG A 94 -5.28 24.77 -1.25
C ARG A 94 -5.79 23.46 -1.85
N LEU A 95 -6.60 22.70 -1.09
CA LEU A 95 -7.22 21.48 -1.58
C LEU A 95 -8.20 21.80 -2.71
N GLN A 96 -9.00 22.85 -2.57
CA GLN A 96 -9.93 23.28 -3.60
C GLN A 96 -9.22 23.69 -4.90
N SER A 97 -8.14 24.48 -4.81
CA SER A 97 -7.33 24.83 -5.99
C SER A 97 -6.69 23.61 -6.66
N GLN A 98 -6.25 22.62 -5.88
CA GLN A 98 -5.75 21.36 -6.44
C GLN A 98 -6.85 20.54 -7.12
N MET A 99 -8.06 20.52 -6.56
CA MET A 99 -9.20 19.86 -7.18
C MET A 99 -9.60 20.52 -8.50
N GLU A 100 -9.59 21.85 -8.57
CA GLU A 100 -9.88 22.59 -9.81
C GLU A 100 -8.83 22.32 -10.90
N LEU A 101 -7.54 22.28 -10.53
CA LEU A 101 -6.46 21.90 -11.45
C LEU A 101 -6.63 20.46 -11.95
N LEU A 102 -6.95 19.53 -11.05
CA LEU A 102 -7.19 18.14 -11.40
C LEU A 102 -8.38 18.00 -12.36
N GLN A 103 -9.47 18.70 -12.06
CA GLN A 103 -10.68 18.69 -12.88
C GLN A 103 -10.43 19.26 -14.29
N THR A 104 -9.65 20.34 -14.38
CA THR A 104 -9.26 20.92 -15.67
C THR A 104 -8.37 19.96 -16.47
N ALA A 105 -7.41 19.30 -15.80
CA ALA A 105 -6.56 18.30 -16.44
C ALA A 105 -7.37 17.10 -16.95
N MET A 106 -8.35 16.62 -16.16
CA MET A 106 -9.24 15.53 -16.56
C MET A 106 -10.09 15.89 -17.78
N GLN A 107 -10.63 17.12 -17.85
CA GLN A 107 -11.40 17.57 -19.01
C GLN A 107 -10.53 17.64 -20.27
N SER A 108 -9.29 18.12 -20.16
CA SER A 108 -8.35 18.13 -21.29
C SER A 108 -8.00 16.71 -21.76
N LEU A 109 -7.81 15.78 -20.83
CA LEU A 109 -7.57 14.37 -21.16
C LEU A 109 -8.79 13.74 -21.84
N GLN A 110 -10.00 14.04 -21.38
CA GLN A 110 -11.22 13.54 -22.00
C GLN A 110 -11.34 13.99 -23.46
N ALA A 111 -11.11 15.28 -23.75
CA ALA A 111 -11.13 15.78 -25.13
C ALA A 111 -10.09 15.07 -26.01
N LYS A 112 -8.87 14.84 -25.49
CA LYS A 112 -7.83 14.09 -26.21
C LYS A 112 -8.24 12.64 -26.49
N MET A 113 -8.94 11.97 -25.55
CA MET A 113 -9.43 10.62 -25.75
C MET A 113 -10.51 10.57 -26.84
N GLU A 114 -11.40 11.56 -26.90
CA GLU A 114 -12.44 11.66 -27.94
C GLU A 114 -11.83 11.85 -29.33
N ASP A 115 -10.83 12.72 -29.45
CA ASP A 115 -10.05 12.90 -30.70
C ASP A 115 -9.34 11.61 -31.12
N GLN A 116 -8.74 10.89 -30.16
CA GLN A 116 -8.08 9.62 -30.42
C GLN A 116 -9.08 8.53 -30.86
N ALA A 117 -10.26 8.47 -30.25
CA ALA A 117 -11.31 7.54 -30.64
C ALA A 117 -11.83 7.82 -32.06
N ALA A 118 -11.99 9.09 -32.43
CA ALA A 118 -12.35 9.47 -33.79
C ALA A 118 -11.28 9.06 -34.82
N ALA A 119 -10.00 9.22 -34.49
CA ALA A 119 -8.89 8.76 -35.33
C ALA A 119 -8.88 7.23 -35.48
N GLN A 120 -9.13 6.49 -34.41
CA GLN A 120 -9.20 5.03 -34.43
C GLN A 120 -10.34 4.52 -35.31
N ASN A 121 -11.55 5.09 -35.17
CA ASN A 121 -12.69 4.73 -36.01
C ASN A 121 -12.40 4.96 -37.51
N LYS A 122 -11.65 6.02 -37.84
CA LYS A 122 -11.23 6.29 -39.22
C LYS A 122 -10.23 5.25 -39.74
N LEU A 123 -9.28 4.84 -38.90
CA LEU A 123 -8.31 3.79 -39.24
C LEU A 123 -9.00 2.43 -39.43
N GLU A 124 -9.94 2.07 -38.54
CA GLU A 124 -10.74 0.84 -38.66
C GLU A 124 -11.55 0.82 -39.95
N GLY A 125 -12.16 1.95 -40.32
CA GLY A 125 -12.84 2.08 -41.62
C GLY A 125 -11.91 1.86 -42.81
N ALA A 126 -10.68 2.39 -42.76
CA ALA A 126 -9.67 2.18 -43.79
C ALA A 126 -9.21 0.71 -43.86
N VAL A 127 -8.99 0.07 -42.71
CA VAL A 127 -8.61 -1.36 -42.64
C VAL A 127 -9.71 -2.22 -43.27
N LYS A 128 -10.98 -1.98 -42.92
CA LYS A 128 -12.11 -2.73 -43.48
C LYS A 128 -12.23 -2.56 -45.00
N ALA A 129 -11.94 -1.38 -45.53
CA ALA A 129 -11.90 -1.14 -46.97
C ALA A 129 -10.76 -1.92 -47.66
N VAL A 130 -9.59 -1.99 -47.02
CA VAL A 130 -8.46 -2.80 -47.49
C VAL A 130 -8.79 -4.30 -47.45
N GLU A 131 -9.38 -4.79 -46.37
CA GLU A 131 -9.83 -6.20 -46.25
C GLU A 131 -10.84 -6.57 -47.34
N THR A 132 -11.82 -5.71 -47.59
CA THR A 132 -12.81 -5.91 -48.67
C THR A 132 -12.11 -5.99 -50.02
N SER A 133 -11.15 -5.09 -50.26
CA SER A 133 -10.37 -5.09 -51.51
C SER A 133 -9.52 -6.36 -51.64
N LEU A 134 -8.94 -6.84 -50.55
CA LEU A 134 -8.15 -8.07 -50.51
C LEU A 134 -9.02 -9.29 -50.82
N GLN A 135 -10.23 -9.39 -50.26
CA GLN A 135 -11.17 -10.48 -50.54
C GLN A 135 -11.52 -10.55 -52.03
N VAL A 136 -11.83 -9.40 -52.65
CA VAL A 136 -12.11 -9.33 -54.10
C VAL A 136 -10.90 -9.79 -54.92
N LEU A 137 -9.69 -9.38 -54.54
CA LEU A 137 -8.46 -9.83 -55.22
C LEU A 137 -8.22 -11.34 -55.04
N GLN A 138 -8.47 -11.88 -53.86
CA GLN A 138 -8.36 -13.32 -53.58
C GLN A 138 -9.35 -14.13 -54.43
N GLU A 139 -10.60 -13.67 -54.55
CA GLU A 139 -11.59 -14.30 -55.44
C GLU A 139 -11.14 -14.24 -56.90
N LYS A 140 -10.62 -13.10 -57.35
CA LYS A 140 -10.11 -12.95 -58.72
C LYS A 140 -8.96 -13.90 -59.03
N ILE A 141 -8.03 -14.09 -58.08
CA ILE A 141 -6.92 -15.07 -58.21
C ILE A 141 -7.47 -16.50 -58.31
N ARG A 142 -8.48 -16.85 -57.49
CA ARG A 142 -9.14 -18.17 -57.53
C ARG A 142 -9.75 -18.47 -58.91
N PHE A 143 -10.38 -17.48 -59.54
CA PHE A 143 -10.94 -17.65 -60.90
C PHE A 143 -9.87 -17.79 -61.98
N GLN A 144 -8.70 -17.16 -61.83
CA GLN A 144 -7.61 -17.22 -62.80
C GLN A 144 -6.77 -18.51 -62.71
N ASN A 145 -6.73 -19.17 -61.55
CA ASN A 145 -6.05 -20.45 -61.32
C ASN A 145 -7.00 -21.48 -60.68
N PRO A 146 -7.90 -22.10 -61.46
CA PRO A 146 -8.88 -23.05 -60.95
C PRO A 146 -8.28 -24.37 -60.43
N ASP A 147 -7.00 -24.65 -60.71
CA ASP A 147 -6.31 -25.91 -60.37
C ASP A 147 -5.62 -25.89 -58.98
N PHE A 148 -5.86 -24.86 -58.16
CA PHE A 148 -5.32 -24.77 -56.80
C PHE A 148 -6.08 -25.63 -55.76
N SER A 149 -7.07 -26.41 -56.19
CA SER A 149 -7.90 -27.23 -55.28
C SER A 149 -7.95 -28.68 -55.75
N THR A 150 -7.02 -29.52 -55.28
CA THR A 150 -7.23 -30.96 -55.03
C THR A 150 -6.02 -31.70 -54.44
N LYS A 151 -4.84 -31.09 -54.31
CA LYS A 151 -3.80 -31.64 -53.40
C LYS A 151 -4.01 -31.05 -52.00
N PRO A 152 -3.97 -31.85 -50.91
CA PRO A 152 -3.90 -31.29 -49.58
C PRO A 152 -2.69 -30.36 -49.57
N ALA A 153 -2.96 -29.06 -49.40
CA ALA A 153 -1.91 -28.08 -49.28
C ALA A 153 -0.97 -28.58 -48.18
N SER A 154 0.29 -28.80 -48.52
CA SER A 154 1.34 -28.78 -47.49
C SER A 154 1.10 -27.51 -46.70
N ARG A 155 0.95 -27.61 -45.37
CA ARG A 155 0.67 -26.45 -44.50
C ARG A 155 1.66 -25.36 -44.89
N VAL A 156 1.17 -24.31 -45.57
CA VAL A 156 1.99 -23.15 -45.85
C VAL A 156 2.09 -22.43 -44.53
N THR A 157 3.23 -22.58 -43.87
CA THR A 157 3.55 -21.90 -42.63
C THR A 157 3.62 -20.40 -42.91
N ILE A 158 2.57 -19.65 -42.52
CA ILE A 158 2.58 -18.19 -42.63
C ILE A 158 3.31 -17.67 -41.38
N ILE A 159 4.57 -17.26 -41.57
CA ILE A 159 5.38 -16.64 -40.53
C ILE A 159 5.02 -15.15 -40.49
N PRO A 160 4.60 -14.59 -39.35
CA PRO A 160 4.32 -13.16 -39.26
C PRO A 160 5.56 -12.32 -39.59
N PRO A 161 5.40 -11.14 -40.22
CA PRO A 161 6.53 -10.26 -40.53
C PRO A 161 7.35 -9.92 -39.29
N GLY A 162 8.68 -9.93 -39.43
CA GLY A 162 9.61 -9.60 -38.35
C GLY A 162 10.11 -10.79 -37.53
N PHE A 163 9.45 -11.96 -37.60
CA PHE A 163 9.94 -13.15 -36.93
C PHE A 163 11.10 -13.79 -37.70
N GLU A 164 12.18 -14.12 -36.99
CA GLU A 164 13.36 -14.84 -37.51
C GLU A 164 13.33 -16.29 -37.03
N ARG A 165 13.78 -17.22 -37.88
CA ARG A 165 14.01 -18.61 -37.48
C ARG A 165 15.23 -18.71 -36.57
N ILE A 166 15.03 -19.09 -35.30
CA ILE A 166 16.10 -19.29 -34.33
C ILE A 166 15.96 -20.72 -33.79
N GLY A 167 16.97 -21.56 -34.03
CA GLY A 167 16.89 -23.00 -33.73
C GLY A 167 15.74 -23.69 -34.49
N LYS A 168 14.78 -24.24 -33.72
CA LYS A 168 13.60 -24.95 -34.24
C LYS A 168 12.33 -24.07 -34.25
N GLY A 169 12.37 -22.86 -33.68
CA GLY A 169 11.22 -21.96 -33.57
C GLY A 169 11.38 -20.67 -34.38
N TYR A 170 10.35 -19.84 -34.34
CA TYR A 170 10.33 -18.50 -34.93
C TYR A 170 10.12 -17.47 -33.83
N TYR A 171 11.00 -16.48 -33.75
CA TYR A 171 10.99 -15.50 -32.67
C TYR A 171 11.16 -14.09 -33.21
N TYR A 172 10.53 -13.15 -32.51
CA TYR A 172 10.76 -11.73 -32.67
C TYR A 172 11.39 -11.22 -31.36
N ILE A 173 12.53 -10.54 -31.45
CA ILE A 173 13.25 -10.02 -30.29
C ILE A 173 13.22 -8.49 -30.38
N GLU A 174 12.52 -7.84 -29.46
CA GLU A 174 12.52 -6.38 -29.35
C GLU A 174 13.80 -5.92 -28.67
N HIS A 175 14.46 -4.90 -29.22
CA HIS A 175 15.74 -4.39 -28.73
C HIS A 175 15.78 -2.87 -28.56
N ASN A 176 14.68 -2.18 -28.86
CA ASN A 176 14.60 -0.72 -28.89
C ASN A 176 13.58 -0.19 -27.90
N ILE A 177 12.55 -0.97 -27.57
CA ILE A 177 11.48 -0.57 -26.67
C ILE A 177 11.46 -1.47 -25.45
N ILE A 178 11.43 -0.85 -24.26
CA ILE A 178 11.22 -1.53 -22.98
C ILE A 178 9.79 -1.26 -22.50
N VAL A 179 9.14 -2.28 -21.95
CA VAL A 179 7.76 -2.18 -21.46
C VAL A 179 7.54 -3.14 -20.30
N GLY A 180 6.47 -2.93 -19.53
CA GLY A 180 5.98 -3.90 -18.56
C GLY A 180 5.53 -5.21 -19.20
N TRP A 181 5.56 -6.31 -18.44
CA TRP A 181 5.28 -7.67 -18.93
C TRP A 181 3.90 -7.81 -19.58
N GLU A 182 2.86 -7.17 -19.03
CA GLU A 182 1.49 -7.24 -19.57
C GLU A 182 1.37 -6.54 -20.93
N LEU A 183 2.10 -5.44 -21.12
CA LEU A 183 2.15 -4.75 -22.41
C LEU A 183 2.95 -5.58 -23.41
N ALA A 184 4.11 -6.13 -23.01
CA ALA A 184 4.88 -7.05 -23.85
C ALA A 184 4.05 -8.25 -24.33
N ARG A 185 3.26 -8.85 -23.43
CA ARG A 185 2.30 -9.92 -23.74
C ARG A 185 1.32 -9.50 -24.82
N SER A 186 0.70 -8.34 -24.64
CA SER A 186 -0.29 -7.80 -25.58
C SER A 186 0.34 -7.46 -26.94
N THR A 187 1.57 -6.96 -26.96
CA THR A 187 2.33 -6.69 -28.19
C THR A 187 2.67 -7.98 -28.93
N CYS A 188 3.14 -9.02 -28.25
CA CYS A 188 3.39 -10.30 -28.92
C CYS A 188 2.11 -10.88 -29.55
N ASN A 189 0.97 -10.78 -28.86
CA ASN A 189 -0.33 -11.19 -29.39
C ASN A 189 -0.71 -10.38 -30.65
N SER A 190 -0.46 -9.07 -30.67
CA SER A 190 -0.77 -8.23 -31.85
C SER A 190 0.14 -8.51 -33.05
N PHE A 191 1.33 -9.07 -32.82
CA PHE A 191 2.22 -9.57 -33.87
C PHE A 191 1.89 -11.00 -34.34
N GLY A 192 0.80 -11.60 -33.83
CA GLY A 192 0.41 -12.97 -34.16
C GLY A 192 1.27 -14.04 -33.50
N GLY A 193 1.95 -13.70 -32.40
CA GLY A 193 2.71 -14.62 -31.56
C GLY A 193 2.27 -14.54 -30.10
N ILE A 194 3.15 -15.00 -29.21
CA ILE A 194 2.98 -15.00 -27.76
C ILE A 194 4.33 -14.72 -27.10
N LEU A 195 4.38 -14.29 -25.84
CA LEU A 195 5.67 -14.21 -25.13
C LEU A 195 6.37 -15.57 -25.11
N ALA A 196 7.66 -15.59 -25.45
CA ALA A 196 8.40 -16.81 -25.68
C ALA A 196 8.56 -17.65 -24.42
N THR A 197 8.35 -18.97 -24.51
CA THR A 197 8.60 -19.92 -23.42
C THR A 197 9.77 -20.80 -23.83
N ILE A 198 10.90 -20.68 -23.10
CA ILE A 198 12.10 -21.48 -23.35
C ILE A 198 11.87 -22.91 -22.87
N ARG A 199 11.92 -23.90 -23.75
CA ARG A 199 11.55 -25.29 -23.41
C ARG A 199 12.72 -26.17 -22.97
N ASP A 200 13.93 -25.86 -23.44
CA ASP A 200 15.12 -26.63 -23.14
C ASP A 200 16.40 -25.79 -23.28
N GLU A 201 17.52 -26.39 -22.87
CA GLU A 201 18.86 -25.78 -22.91
C GLU A 201 19.33 -25.49 -24.35
N GLU A 202 18.90 -26.29 -25.33
CA GLU A 202 19.27 -26.08 -26.74
C GLU A 202 18.62 -24.80 -27.28
N GLU A 203 17.31 -24.66 -27.07
CA GLU A 203 16.53 -23.47 -27.42
C GLU A 203 17.06 -22.22 -26.71
N LEU A 204 17.36 -22.33 -25.41
CA LEU A 204 17.96 -21.25 -24.64
C LEU A 204 19.25 -20.74 -25.28
N ASN A 205 20.15 -21.64 -25.67
CA ASN A 205 21.44 -21.28 -26.26
C ASN A 205 21.28 -20.57 -27.61
N PHE A 206 20.34 -21.03 -28.45
CA PHE A 206 20.05 -20.36 -29.72
C PHE A 206 19.52 -18.94 -29.53
N ILE A 207 18.60 -18.74 -28.59
CA ILE A 207 18.02 -17.43 -28.29
C ILE A 207 19.07 -16.53 -27.65
N GLN A 208 19.82 -17.02 -26.66
CA GLN A 208 20.85 -16.26 -25.96
C GLN A 208 21.92 -15.70 -26.90
N ALA A 209 22.26 -16.43 -27.98
CA ALA A 209 23.21 -15.95 -28.99
C ALA A 209 22.73 -14.71 -29.76
N LYS A 210 21.43 -14.39 -29.71
CA LYS A 210 20.82 -13.22 -30.35
C LYS A 210 20.58 -12.06 -29.38
N LEU A 211 20.68 -12.30 -28.07
CA LEU A 211 20.41 -11.27 -27.05
C LEU A 211 21.63 -10.37 -26.82
N ARG A 212 21.35 -9.10 -26.47
CA ARG A 212 22.39 -8.19 -25.97
C ARG A 212 22.85 -8.65 -24.59
N ARG A 213 24.16 -8.55 -24.33
CA ARG A 213 24.74 -8.82 -23.00
C ARG A 213 24.21 -7.82 -21.98
N ASP A 214 24.17 -8.26 -20.72
CA ASP A 214 23.82 -7.43 -19.56
C ASP A 214 22.47 -6.71 -19.73
N THR A 215 21.52 -7.40 -20.35
CA THR A 215 20.20 -6.89 -20.72
C THR A 215 19.13 -7.93 -20.39
N HIS A 216 18.01 -7.47 -19.83
CA HIS A 216 16.87 -8.32 -19.48
C HIS A 216 15.83 -8.36 -20.60
N TYR A 217 15.24 -9.54 -20.79
CA TYR A 217 14.16 -9.75 -21.74
C TYR A 217 13.01 -10.51 -21.08
N TRP A 218 11.80 -9.98 -21.12
CA TRP A 218 10.60 -10.68 -20.71
C TRP A 218 10.37 -11.94 -21.54
N ILE A 219 10.00 -13.01 -20.83
CA ILE A 219 9.57 -14.29 -21.39
C ILE A 219 8.18 -14.66 -20.86
N GLY A 220 7.55 -15.63 -21.52
CA GLY A 220 6.19 -16.09 -21.25
C GLY A 220 6.07 -17.04 -20.06
N ILE A 221 6.86 -16.84 -19.00
CA ILE A 221 6.80 -17.62 -17.76
C ILE A 221 6.41 -16.67 -16.62
N ASN A 222 5.49 -17.10 -15.77
CA ASN A 222 4.96 -16.32 -14.67
C ASN A 222 4.34 -17.22 -13.59
N ASP A 223 4.19 -16.73 -12.37
CA ASP A 223 3.51 -17.41 -11.25
C ASP A 223 2.42 -16.54 -10.60
N ARG A 224 1.89 -15.58 -11.38
CA ARG A 224 0.87 -14.59 -10.99
C ARG A 224 -0.41 -15.17 -10.36
N GLU A 225 -0.74 -16.42 -10.70
CA GLU A 225 -1.93 -17.08 -10.15
C GLU A 225 -1.64 -17.77 -8.81
N ILE A 226 -0.47 -18.39 -8.67
CA ILE A 226 -0.08 -19.18 -7.51
C ILE A 226 1.44 -19.02 -7.33
N GLU A 227 1.80 -18.25 -6.32
CA GLU A 227 3.18 -18.01 -5.90
C GLU A 227 4.02 -19.29 -5.86
N GLY A 228 5.19 -19.26 -6.49
CA GLY A 228 6.12 -20.39 -6.59
C GLY A 228 5.72 -21.47 -7.60
N LYS A 229 4.56 -21.33 -8.28
CA LYS A 229 4.11 -22.23 -9.36
C LYS A 229 4.19 -21.51 -10.70
N PHE A 230 5.39 -21.53 -11.27
CA PHE A 230 5.66 -20.96 -12.58
C PHE A 230 4.96 -21.74 -13.70
N VAL A 231 4.13 -21.05 -14.47
CA VAL A 231 3.39 -21.58 -15.61
C VAL A 231 3.85 -20.92 -16.91
N SER A 232 3.79 -21.68 -18.00
CA SER A 232 4.03 -21.15 -19.34
C SER A 232 2.74 -20.51 -19.87
N LEU A 233 2.84 -19.29 -20.41
CA LEU A 233 1.72 -18.60 -21.03
C LEU A 233 1.19 -19.33 -22.27
N ALA A 234 2.08 -20.04 -22.99
CA ALA A 234 1.73 -20.80 -24.20
C ALA A 234 0.88 -22.04 -23.91
N SER A 235 1.19 -22.76 -22.83
CA SER A 235 0.48 -24.00 -22.48
C SER A 235 -0.57 -23.81 -21.38
N GLY A 236 -0.44 -22.78 -20.54
CA GLY A 236 -1.19 -22.64 -19.30
C GLY A 236 -0.78 -23.62 -18.19
N GLU A 237 0.21 -24.47 -18.46
CA GLU A 237 0.63 -25.55 -17.57
C GLU A 237 1.93 -25.22 -16.83
N PRO A 238 2.21 -25.89 -15.69
CA PRO A 238 3.47 -25.74 -14.97
C PRO A 238 4.67 -25.94 -15.88
N HIS A 239 5.57 -24.95 -15.89
CA HIS A 239 6.76 -25.00 -16.72
C HIS A 239 7.89 -25.75 -16.01
N THR A 240 8.54 -26.65 -16.72
CA THR A 240 9.54 -27.57 -16.12
C THR A 240 10.98 -27.15 -16.35
N PHE A 241 11.25 -26.41 -17.42
CA PHE A 241 12.60 -25.91 -17.71
C PHE A 241 12.77 -24.52 -17.12
N LEU A 242 13.32 -24.46 -15.91
CA LEU A 242 13.61 -23.22 -15.19
C LEU A 242 15.10 -23.16 -14.84
N LYS A 243 15.84 -22.28 -15.53
CA LYS A 243 17.27 -22.08 -15.31
C LYS A 243 17.51 -20.80 -14.53
N TRP A 244 17.17 -20.83 -13.25
CA TRP A 244 17.28 -19.68 -12.36
C TRP A 244 18.72 -19.20 -12.20
N ALA A 245 18.90 -17.89 -12.16
CA ALA A 245 20.15 -17.27 -11.71
C ALA A 245 20.41 -17.60 -10.24
N ALA A 246 21.65 -17.39 -9.80
CA ALA A 246 22.01 -17.59 -8.40
C ALA A 246 21.09 -16.76 -7.49
N HIS A 247 20.52 -17.42 -6.47
CA HIS A 247 19.57 -16.84 -5.51
C HIS A 247 18.18 -16.50 -6.05
N GLN A 248 17.82 -16.97 -7.24
CA GLN A 248 16.47 -16.84 -7.79
C GLN A 248 15.69 -18.17 -7.74
N PRO A 249 14.34 -18.13 -7.75
CA PRO A 249 13.51 -16.93 -7.59
C PRO A 249 13.56 -16.44 -6.13
N ASN A 250 13.64 -15.13 -5.92
CA ASN A 250 13.74 -14.55 -4.57
C ASN A 250 12.45 -13.92 -4.06
N ASN A 251 11.45 -13.78 -4.93
CA ASN A 251 10.16 -13.15 -4.69
C ASN A 251 10.27 -11.83 -3.89
N LEU A 252 11.21 -10.97 -4.27
CA LEU A 252 11.38 -9.66 -3.61
C LEU A 252 10.26 -8.69 -4.01
N ASP A 253 9.27 -8.52 -3.13
CA ASP A 253 8.10 -7.64 -3.33
C ASP A 253 7.09 -8.15 -4.39
N ASN A 254 6.72 -9.44 -4.34
CA ASN A 254 5.67 -10.05 -5.18
C ASN A 254 6.05 -10.02 -6.68
N GLN A 255 7.15 -10.70 -7.00
CA GLN A 255 7.75 -10.72 -8.34
C GLN A 255 7.23 -11.90 -9.15
N ASP A 256 6.17 -11.65 -9.91
CA ASP A 256 5.43 -12.77 -10.50
C ASP A 256 5.81 -13.05 -11.98
N CYS A 257 6.74 -12.28 -12.56
CA CYS A 257 7.04 -12.31 -13.99
C CYS A 257 8.52 -12.61 -14.26
N VAL A 258 8.81 -13.42 -15.28
CA VAL A 258 10.17 -13.92 -15.50
C VAL A 258 10.87 -13.22 -16.66
N THR A 259 12.12 -12.81 -16.44
CA THR A 259 13.05 -12.34 -17.47
C THR A 259 14.13 -13.37 -17.75
N LEU A 260 14.72 -13.28 -18.95
CA LEU A 260 16.00 -13.90 -19.30
C LEU A 260 17.11 -12.85 -19.30
N HIS A 261 18.21 -13.14 -18.61
CA HIS A 261 19.39 -12.28 -18.52
C HIS A 261 20.66 -13.14 -18.57
N ASN A 262 21.52 -12.90 -19.56
CA ASN A 262 22.78 -13.62 -19.75
C ASN A 262 22.66 -15.16 -19.69
N GLY A 263 21.54 -15.73 -20.14
CA GLY A 263 21.29 -17.17 -20.19
C GLY A 263 20.70 -17.74 -18.90
N GLU A 264 20.29 -16.90 -17.96
CA GLU A 264 19.67 -17.29 -16.70
C GLU A 264 18.35 -16.54 -16.46
N MET A 265 17.43 -17.18 -15.75
CA MET A 265 16.09 -16.66 -15.46
C MET A 265 16.09 -15.90 -14.13
N ASN A 266 15.33 -14.81 -14.09
CA ASN A 266 15.09 -14.03 -12.88
C ASN A 266 13.59 -13.68 -12.82
N ASP A 267 12.99 -13.83 -11.65
CA ASP A 267 11.71 -13.20 -11.33
C ASP A 267 11.92 -11.70 -11.10
N PHE A 268 10.95 -10.90 -11.56
CA PHE A 268 10.89 -9.46 -11.38
C PHE A 268 9.43 -9.01 -11.28
N SER A 269 9.25 -7.81 -10.73
CA SER A 269 7.93 -7.17 -10.70
C SER A 269 7.43 -6.93 -12.13
N CYS A 270 6.23 -7.45 -12.44
CA CYS A 270 5.65 -7.37 -13.78
C CYS A 270 5.56 -5.94 -14.39
N PRO A 271 5.36 -4.86 -13.62
CA PRO A 271 5.35 -3.50 -14.15
C PRO A 271 6.73 -2.96 -14.56
N THR A 272 7.83 -3.61 -14.17
CA THR A 272 9.18 -3.18 -14.54
C THR A 272 9.37 -3.20 -16.06
N GLU A 273 10.08 -2.22 -16.61
CA GLU A 273 10.22 -2.09 -18.05
C GLU A 273 11.47 -2.81 -18.55
N TYR A 274 11.27 -3.83 -19.37
CA TYR A 274 12.35 -4.56 -20.05
C TYR A 274 12.01 -4.83 -21.52
N TYR A 275 13.01 -5.22 -22.29
CA TYR A 275 12.81 -5.76 -23.63
C TYR A 275 12.03 -7.07 -23.56
N PHE A 276 11.61 -7.64 -24.68
CA PHE A 276 10.80 -8.85 -24.67
C PHE A 276 11.02 -9.71 -25.91
N ILE A 277 10.68 -10.99 -25.77
CA ILE A 277 10.83 -11.99 -26.83
C ILE A 277 9.46 -12.57 -27.12
N CYS A 278 9.02 -12.48 -28.37
CA CYS A 278 7.84 -13.17 -28.86
C CYS A 278 8.24 -14.45 -29.58
N GLN A 279 7.40 -15.47 -29.51
CA GLN A 279 7.48 -16.69 -30.30
C GLN A 279 6.17 -16.92 -31.06
N VAL A 280 6.22 -17.70 -32.13
CA VAL A 280 5.03 -18.28 -32.73
C VAL A 280 4.88 -19.71 -32.25
N ASP A 281 3.78 -20.03 -31.59
CA ASP A 281 3.48 -21.41 -31.18
C ASP A 281 3.18 -22.27 -32.41
N ASN A 282 3.90 -23.39 -32.53
CA ASN A 282 3.74 -24.50 -33.49
C ASN A 282 2.76 -24.28 -34.65
N ILE A 283 3.31 -23.97 -35.83
CA ILE A 283 2.61 -24.06 -37.12
C ILE A 283 2.79 -25.47 -37.74
#